data_AF-A0A3N5KY36-F1
#
_entry.id   AF-A0A3N5KY36-F1
#
_cell.length_a   1.000
_cell.length_b   1.000
_cell.length_c   1.000
_cell.angle_alpha   90.00
_cell.angle_beta   90.00
_cell.angle_gamma   90.00
#
_symmetry.space_group_name_H-M   'P 1'
#
loop_
_entity.id
_entity.type
_entity.pdbx_description
1 polymer ?
#
loop_
_entity_poly.entity_id
_entity_poly.type
_entity_poly.pdbx_seq_one_letter_code
_entity_poly.pdbx_strand_id
1 'polypeptide(L)'
;MKRISLLRTEVLMVMLFSALFLFSSCKSESDTDRMRSDRNEGTTDEDKDNTLNNDRTMTGSMTQSMNAAMNNMNETIKNYSITGDSDYDFAMIMMPHHQAAIDMGQAYLNNGQNTALKDMVQKDIEKQKQEIAEIKDWLARQNNYSPGTIDPNYKSRIDKVVADMTGNMDVRVQDNPENTYINTMTSHHQSAIDMAKIEQQYGKINAMKNLSNKIITEQQDGIKKLQDMRTGMMNK
;
A
#
# COMPACT_ATOMS: atom_id res chain seq x y z
N MET A 1 13.89 -54.00 7.03
CA MET A 1 15.00 -53.30 7.68
C MET A 1 16.04 -52.87 6.65
N LYS A 2 16.11 -51.58 6.31
CA LYS A 2 17.35 -50.78 6.16
C LYS A 2 16.97 -49.40 5.62
N ARG A 3 17.62 -48.40 6.22
CA ARG A 3 17.29 -46.97 6.23
C ARG A 3 17.76 -46.30 4.92
N ILE A 4 16.97 -45.39 4.37
CA ILE A 4 17.46 -44.36 3.45
C ILE A 4 17.27 -43.02 4.16
N SER A 5 18.38 -42.47 4.65
CA SER A 5 18.45 -41.15 5.27
C SER A 5 19.64 -40.42 4.65
N LEU A 6 19.36 -39.45 3.78
CA LEU A 6 20.33 -38.43 3.38
C LEU A 6 19.60 -37.08 3.33
N LEU A 7 19.58 -36.40 4.47
CA LEU A 7 19.62 -34.94 4.51
C LEU A 7 21.06 -34.55 4.86
N ARG A 8 21.58 -33.48 4.23
CA ARG A 8 22.05 -32.24 4.88
C ARG A 8 22.96 -31.46 3.92
N THR A 9 22.46 -30.36 3.36
CA THR A 9 22.75 -28.96 3.75
C THR A 9 24.23 -28.59 3.60
N GLU A 10 24.55 -27.91 2.50
CA GLU A 10 25.72 -27.03 2.43
C GLU A 10 25.33 -25.65 2.97
N VAL A 11 25.98 -25.23 4.05
CA VAL A 11 25.86 -23.88 4.59
C VAL A 11 27.13 -23.11 4.25
N LEU A 12 26.88 -22.02 3.53
CA LEU A 12 27.72 -20.89 3.17
C LEU A 12 28.33 -20.20 4.41
N MET A 13 29.62 -19.84 4.38
CA MET A 13 30.11 -18.68 5.15
C MET A 13 31.40 -18.11 4.53
N VAL A 14 31.23 -17.16 3.60
CA VAL A 14 32.31 -16.32 3.06
C VAL A 14 32.40 -15.04 3.89
N MET A 15 33.64 -14.60 4.11
CA MET A 15 34.12 -13.64 5.10
C MET A 15 33.50 -12.23 5.00
N LEU A 16 33.18 -11.63 6.15
CA LEU A 16 32.90 -10.19 6.29
C LEU A 16 34.22 -9.39 6.28
N PHE A 17 34.33 -8.45 5.34
CA PHE A 17 35.29 -7.34 5.41
C PHE A 17 34.60 -6.11 6.02
N SER A 18 35.02 -5.71 7.21
CA SER A 18 34.58 -4.49 7.89
C SER A 18 35.46 -3.32 7.44
N ALA A 19 34.96 -2.45 6.56
CA ALA A 19 35.63 -1.19 6.23
C ALA A 19 35.04 -0.06 7.08
N LEU A 20 35.89 0.52 7.94
CA LEU A 20 35.62 1.76 8.68
C LEU A 20 35.49 2.93 7.68
N PHE A 21 34.35 3.62 7.69
CA PHE A 21 34.22 4.95 7.10
C PHE A 21 34.39 6.01 8.19
N LEU A 22 35.46 6.80 8.07
CA LEU A 22 35.65 8.04 8.84
C LEU A 22 34.85 9.16 8.15
N PHE A 23 33.88 9.75 8.86
CA PHE A 23 33.23 10.99 8.43
C PHE A 23 34.12 12.18 8.79
N SER A 24 34.60 12.88 7.77
CA SER A 24 35.23 14.20 7.93
C SER A 24 34.13 15.27 7.89
N SER A 25 33.90 15.93 9.02
CA SER A 25 33.02 17.08 9.15
C SER A 25 33.81 18.34 8.75
N CYS A 26 33.38 19.04 7.70
CA CYS A 26 33.84 20.39 7.41
C CYS A 26 32.67 21.35 7.55
N LYS A 27 32.70 22.13 8.62
CA LYS A 27 31.91 23.35 8.80
C LYS A 27 32.79 24.53 8.37
N SER A 28 32.30 25.37 7.47
CA SER A 28 32.83 26.72 7.24
C SER A 28 31.67 27.69 7.11
N GLU A 29 31.51 28.53 8.13
CA GLU A 29 30.82 29.81 8.04
C GLU A 29 31.82 30.86 7.55
N SER A 30 31.39 31.74 6.65
CA SER A 30 31.79 33.16 6.67
C SER A 30 30.89 33.98 5.75
N ASP A 31 30.10 34.85 6.40
CA ASP A 31 29.87 36.25 6.09
C ASP A 31 29.42 36.73 4.70
N THR A 32 28.19 37.27 4.73
CA THR A 32 27.75 38.60 4.27
C THR A 32 28.54 39.30 3.16
N ASP A 33 27.86 39.74 2.10
CA ASP A 33 27.36 41.12 1.97
C ASP A 33 26.93 41.44 0.51
N ARG A 34 25.98 42.37 0.38
CA ARG A 34 25.61 43.21 -0.78
C ARG A 34 24.70 42.67 -1.89
N MET A 35 23.52 43.30 -1.90
CA MET A 35 22.65 43.57 -3.05
C MET A 35 23.41 44.05 -4.30
N ARG A 36 23.00 43.55 -5.47
CA ARG A 36 22.73 44.41 -6.63
C ARG A 36 21.73 43.75 -7.58
N SER A 37 20.78 44.55 -8.04
CA SER A 37 19.83 44.24 -9.08
C SER A 37 20.55 43.98 -10.40
N ASP A 38 20.05 43.04 -11.19
CA ASP A 38 20.03 43.20 -12.65
C ASP A 38 18.80 42.49 -13.22
N ARG A 39 17.97 43.28 -13.93
CA ARG A 39 17.04 42.76 -14.93
C ARG A 39 17.88 42.33 -16.13
N ASN A 40 17.55 41.18 -16.71
CA ASN A 40 17.77 40.99 -18.14
C ASN A 40 16.59 40.25 -18.77
N GLU A 41 16.21 40.73 -19.95
CA GLU A 41 15.11 40.30 -20.80
C GLU A 41 15.38 38.94 -21.46
N GLY A 42 14.30 38.15 -21.56
CA GLY A 42 13.84 37.46 -22.76
C GLY A 42 14.80 36.53 -23.52
N THR A 43 14.60 35.23 -23.35
CA THR A 43 14.43 34.30 -24.49
C THR A 43 13.37 33.26 -24.11
N THR A 44 12.45 33.00 -25.03
CA THR A 44 11.28 32.14 -24.91
C THR A 44 11.68 30.65 -24.96
N ASP A 45 11.54 29.96 -23.83
CA ASP A 45 11.51 28.49 -23.71
C ASP A 45 10.24 28.09 -22.92
N GLU A 46 9.04 28.45 -23.40
CA GLU A 46 7.78 28.28 -22.66
C GLU A 46 7.18 26.86 -22.68
N ASP A 47 7.74 25.91 -23.43
CA ASP A 47 7.10 24.59 -23.61
C ASP A 47 7.62 23.45 -22.70
N LYS A 48 8.73 23.65 -21.97
CA LYS A 48 9.29 22.58 -21.09
C LYS A 48 9.12 22.82 -19.59
N ASP A 49 8.89 24.06 -19.16
CA ASP A 49 8.67 24.40 -17.75
C ASP A 49 7.19 24.21 -17.34
N ASN A 50 6.26 24.36 -18.29
CA ASN A 50 4.83 24.24 -17.99
C ASN A 50 4.43 22.79 -17.63
N THR A 51 5.07 21.78 -18.22
CA THR A 51 4.77 20.36 -17.95
C THR A 51 5.17 19.94 -16.53
N LEU A 52 6.34 20.37 -16.03
CA LEU A 52 6.80 20.05 -14.67
C LEU A 52 5.98 20.76 -13.59
N ASN A 53 5.53 21.99 -13.86
CA ASN A 53 4.66 22.72 -12.94
C ASN A 53 3.24 22.13 -12.90
N ASN A 54 2.73 21.65 -14.04
CA ASN A 54 1.44 21.00 -14.11
C ASN A 54 1.48 19.61 -13.43
N ASP A 55 2.56 18.84 -13.61
CA ASP A 55 2.74 17.52 -12.99
C ASP A 55 2.82 17.60 -11.45
N ARG A 56 3.54 18.59 -10.91
CA ARG A 56 3.56 18.88 -9.47
C ARG A 56 2.19 19.28 -8.92
N THR A 57 1.43 20.06 -9.68
CA THR A 57 0.09 20.52 -9.26
C THR A 57 -0.93 19.37 -9.28
N MET A 58 -0.92 18.54 -10.32
CA MET A 58 -1.77 17.34 -10.45
C MET A 58 -1.41 16.28 -9.41
N THR A 59 -0.12 16.06 -9.16
CA THR A 59 0.38 15.18 -8.08
C THR A 59 -0.10 15.68 -6.72
N GLY A 60 -0.13 17.00 -6.49
CA GLY A 60 -0.64 17.61 -5.26
C GLY A 60 -2.13 17.33 -5.03
N SER A 61 -2.98 17.56 -6.04
CA SER A 61 -4.43 17.28 -5.95
C SER A 61 -4.71 15.79 -5.75
N MET A 62 -4.06 14.92 -6.52
CA MET A 62 -4.18 13.47 -6.37
C MET A 62 -3.77 13.00 -4.97
N THR A 63 -2.62 13.45 -4.49
CA THR A 63 -2.08 13.08 -3.18
C THR A 63 -3.02 13.47 -2.05
N GLN A 64 -3.65 14.65 -2.14
CA GLN A 64 -4.64 15.08 -1.16
C GLN A 64 -5.85 14.13 -1.11
N SER A 65 -6.40 13.74 -2.26
CA SER A 65 -7.51 12.79 -2.33
C SER A 65 -7.13 11.41 -1.79
N MET A 66 -5.93 10.92 -2.12
CA MET A 66 -5.45 9.64 -1.58
C MET A 66 -5.24 9.69 -0.07
N ASN A 67 -4.67 10.78 0.45
CA ASN A 67 -4.50 10.96 1.89
C ASN A 67 -5.85 11.00 2.61
N ALA A 68 -6.87 11.64 2.03
CA ALA A 68 -8.21 11.65 2.59
C ALA A 68 -8.81 10.24 2.68
N ALA A 69 -8.67 9.43 1.61
CA ALA A 69 -9.11 8.04 1.59
C ALA A 69 -8.42 7.20 2.67
N MET A 70 -7.09 7.31 2.77
CA MET A 70 -6.29 6.61 3.78
C MET A 70 -6.65 7.04 5.20
N ASN A 71 -6.86 8.34 5.45
CA ASN A 71 -7.23 8.85 6.76
C ASN A 71 -8.60 8.34 7.20
N ASN A 72 -9.59 8.33 6.30
CA ASN A 72 -10.93 7.80 6.59
C ASN A 72 -10.88 6.31 6.95
N MET A 73 -10.13 5.52 6.19
CA MET A 73 -9.89 4.10 6.51
C MET A 73 -9.20 3.95 7.86
N ASN A 74 -8.12 4.70 8.09
CA ASN A 74 -7.35 4.64 9.34
C ASN A 74 -8.21 4.96 10.56
N GLU A 75 -9.03 6.01 10.48
CA GLU A 75 -9.95 6.38 11.56
C GLU A 75 -10.99 5.28 11.80
N THR A 76 -11.60 4.77 10.73
CA THR A 76 -12.60 3.69 10.82
C THR A 76 -12.02 2.45 11.48
N ILE A 77 -10.85 1.99 11.03
CA ILE A 77 -10.21 0.77 11.53
C ILE A 77 -9.67 0.97 12.96
N LYS A 78 -9.08 2.11 13.29
CA LYS A 78 -8.59 2.40 14.66
C LYS A 78 -9.72 2.46 15.69
N ASN A 79 -10.90 2.90 15.27
CA ASN A 79 -12.08 2.97 16.14
C ASN A 79 -12.83 1.63 16.23
N TYR A 80 -12.46 0.64 15.43
CA TYR A 80 -13.04 -0.70 15.49
C TYR A 80 -12.49 -1.51 16.68
N SER A 81 -13.38 -2.13 17.43
CA SER A 81 -13.02 -3.03 18.54
C SER A 81 -13.04 -4.47 18.08
N ILE A 82 -11.88 -5.15 18.15
CA ILE A 82 -11.73 -6.57 17.84
C ILE A 82 -12.67 -7.41 18.71
N THR A 83 -13.37 -8.32 18.06
CA THR A 83 -14.49 -9.04 18.64
C THR A 83 -14.15 -10.46 19.09
N GLY A 84 -13.04 -11.00 18.56
CA GLY A 84 -12.66 -12.40 18.76
C GLY A 84 -13.33 -13.36 17.78
N ASP A 85 -14.23 -12.87 16.92
CA ASP A 85 -14.69 -13.59 15.74
C ASP A 85 -13.86 -13.12 14.54
N SER A 86 -12.91 -13.96 14.12
CA SER A 86 -11.98 -13.64 13.03
C SER A 86 -12.69 -13.37 11.70
N ASP A 87 -13.75 -14.13 11.39
CA ASP A 87 -14.49 -13.97 10.14
C ASP A 87 -15.19 -12.59 10.12
N TYR A 88 -15.78 -12.19 11.26
CA TYR A 88 -16.44 -10.90 11.43
C TYR A 88 -15.45 -9.73 11.47
N ASP A 89 -14.36 -9.87 12.22
CA ASP A 89 -13.29 -8.86 12.28
C ASP A 89 -12.64 -8.65 10.90
N PHE A 90 -12.41 -9.73 10.15
CA PHE A 90 -11.92 -9.65 8.77
C PHE A 90 -12.88 -8.87 7.88
N ALA A 91 -14.18 -9.18 7.92
CA ALA A 91 -15.18 -8.45 7.15
C ALA A 91 -15.22 -6.96 7.49
N MET A 92 -15.24 -6.63 8.79
CA MET A 92 -15.36 -5.25 9.28
C MET A 92 -14.11 -4.40 8.99
N ILE A 93 -12.93 -5.01 8.95
CA ILE A 93 -11.66 -4.33 8.64
C ILE A 93 -11.43 -4.25 7.13
N MET A 94 -11.74 -5.31 6.37
CA MET A 94 -11.46 -5.35 4.92
C MET A 94 -12.38 -4.43 4.11
N MET A 95 -13.62 -4.20 4.56
CA MET A 95 -14.54 -3.27 3.91
C MET A 95 -13.98 -1.83 3.77
N PRO A 96 -13.62 -1.12 4.87
CA PRO A 96 -13.05 0.21 4.76
C PRO A 96 -11.69 0.20 4.06
N HIS A 97 -10.93 -0.89 4.16
CA HIS A 97 -9.67 -1.06 3.43
C HIS A 97 -9.87 -1.06 1.91
N HIS A 98 -10.80 -1.86 1.40
CA HIS A 98 -11.14 -1.86 -0.02
C HIS A 98 -11.76 -0.53 -0.47
N GLN A 99 -12.56 0.12 0.38
CA GLN A 99 -13.10 1.44 0.04
C GLN A 99 -11.99 2.48 -0.17
N ALA A 100 -10.94 2.49 0.67
CA ALA A 100 -9.80 3.39 0.46
C ALA A 100 -9.07 3.10 -0.85
N ALA A 101 -8.88 1.84 -1.22
CA ALA A 101 -8.28 1.49 -2.51
C ALA A 101 -9.15 1.91 -3.71
N ILE A 102 -10.48 1.82 -3.62
CA ILE A 102 -11.39 2.34 -4.64
C ILE A 102 -11.23 3.86 -4.77
N ASP A 103 -11.24 4.59 -3.65
CA ASP A 103 -11.16 6.05 -3.63
C ASP A 103 -9.79 6.54 -4.14
N MET A 104 -8.70 5.87 -3.74
CA MET A 104 -7.35 6.14 -4.27
C MET A 104 -7.26 5.82 -5.77
N GLY A 105 -7.88 4.72 -6.21
CA GLY A 105 -7.99 4.38 -7.63
C GLY A 105 -8.68 5.47 -8.42
N GLN A 106 -9.80 5.99 -7.91
CA GLN A 106 -10.51 7.10 -8.55
C GLN A 106 -9.67 8.38 -8.60
N ALA A 107 -8.92 8.68 -7.53
CA ALA A 107 -7.98 9.80 -7.52
C ALA A 107 -6.92 9.65 -8.63
N TYR A 108 -6.38 8.45 -8.83
CA TYR A 108 -5.45 8.19 -9.94
C TYR A 108 -6.13 8.30 -11.30
N LEU A 109 -7.33 7.76 -11.49
CA LEU A 109 -8.05 7.86 -12.77
C LEU A 109 -8.29 9.31 -13.20
N ASN A 110 -8.47 10.22 -12.23
CA ASN A 110 -8.69 11.64 -12.50
C ASN A 110 -7.40 12.42 -12.83
N ASN A 111 -6.22 11.95 -12.38
CA ASN A 111 -4.98 12.73 -12.44
C ASN A 111 -3.87 12.07 -13.27
N GLY A 112 -3.80 10.73 -13.26
CA GLY A 112 -2.80 9.94 -13.96
C GLY A 112 -2.94 9.99 -15.48
N GLN A 113 -1.81 9.79 -16.16
CA GLN A 113 -1.70 9.88 -17.62
C GLN A 113 -1.40 8.52 -18.28
N ASN A 114 -0.80 7.58 -17.55
CA ASN A 114 -0.46 6.28 -18.10
C ASN A 114 -1.72 5.42 -18.36
N THR A 115 -2.09 5.26 -19.63
CA THR A 115 -3.30 4.54 -20.05
C THR A 115 -3.32 3.09 -19.58
N ALA A 116 -2.20 2.38 -19.64
CA ALA A 116 -2.11 0.98 -19.20
C ALA A 116 -2.32 0.85 -17.69
N LEU A 117 -1.79 1.79 -16.89
CA LEU A 117 -2.06 1.82 -15.45
C LEU A 117 -3.51 2.19 -15.18
N LYS A 118 -4.10 3.15 -15.90
CA LYS A 118 -5.53 3.50 -15.74
C LYS A 118 -6.45 2.31 -16.03
N ASP A 119 -6.18 1.55 -17.09
CA ASP A 119 -6.93 0.34 -17.43
C ASP A 119 -6.83 -0.74 -16.34
N MET A 120 -5.66 -0.87 -15.71
CA MET A 120 -5.48 -1.78 -14.59
C MET A 120 -6.26 -1.30 -13.37
N VAL A 121 -6.12 -0.02 -12.99
CA VAL A 121 -6.81 0.59 -11.85
C VAL A 121 -8.32 0.46 -11.97
N GLN A 122 -8.89 0.67 -13.17
CA GLN A 122 -10.32 0.49 -13.40
C GLN A 122 -10.78 -0.94 -13.12
N LYS A 123 -10.00 -1.96 -13.50
CA LYS A 123 -10.32 -3.37 -13.24
C LYS A 123 -10.24 -3.69 -11.75
N ASP A 124 -9.24 -3.16 -11.06
CA ASP A 124 -9.06 -3.39 -9.63
C ASP A 124 -10.18 -2.73 -8.81
N ILE A 125 -10.65 -1.54 -9.21
CA ILE A 125 -11.85 -0.90 -8.62
C ILE A 125 -13.06 -1.81 -8.74
N GLU A 126 -13.32 -2.40 -9.92
CA GLU A 126 -14.50 -3.25 -10.11
C GLU A 126 -14.43 -4.54 -9.30
N LYS A 127 -13.24 -5.16 -9.20
CA LYS A 127 -13.03 -6.32 -8.33
C LYS A 127 -13.27 -6.00 -6.87
N GLN A 128 -12.72 -4.90 -6.37
CA GLN A 128 -12.88 -4.53 -4.96
C GLN A 128 -14.32 -4.13 -4.61
N LYS A 129 -15.06 -3.55 -5.56
CA LYS A 129 -16.52 -3.33 -5.40
C LYS A 129 -17.26 -4.66 -5.27
N GLN A 130 -16.91 -5.67 -6.07
CA GLN A 130 -17.50 -7.00 -5.99
C GLN A 130 -17.18 -7.65 -4.64
N GLU A 131 -15.94 -7.57 -4.17
CA GLU A 131 -15.52 -8.11 -2.87
C GLU A 131 -16.24 -7.40 -1.71
N ILE A 132 -16.41 -6.07 -1.75
CA ILE A 132 -17.25 -5.35 -0.78
C ILE A 132 -18.69 -5.86 -0.80
N ALA A 133 -19.26 -6.13 -1.98
CA ALA A 133 -20.61 -6.68 -2.08
C ALA A 133 -20.70 -8.08 -1.47
N GLU A 134 -19.72 -8.96 -1.74
CA GLU A 134 -19.62 -10.29 -1.13
C GLU A 134 -19.53 -10.20 0.40
N ILE A 135 -18.74 -9.27 0.95
CA ILE A 135 -18.62 -9.06 2.40
C ILE A 135 -19.94 -8.55 2.99
N LYS A 136 -20.60 -7.56 2.35
CA LYS A 136 -21.89 -7.04 2.80
C LYS A 136 -22.97 -8.11 2.81
N ASP A 137 -23.03 -8.93 1.76
CA ASP A 137 -23.97 -10.04 1.66
C ASP A 137 -23.72 -11.09 2.74
N TRP A 138 -22.45 -11.36 3.07
CA TRP A 138 -22.11 -12.24 4.18
C TRP A 138 -22.52 -11.64 5.53
N LEU A 139 -22.18 -10.37 5.80
CA LEU A 139 -22.55 -9.66 7.03
C LEU A 139 -24.07 -9.63 7.26
N ALA A 140 -24.85 -9.37 6.20
CA ALA A 140 -26.32 -9.34 6.28
C ALA A 140 -26.95 -10.68 6.68
N ARG A 141 -26.22 -11.80 6.53
CA ARG A 141 -26.67 -13.15 6.91
C ARG A 141 -26.24 -13.55 8.32
N GLN A 142 -25.46 -12.72 9.01
CA GLN A 142 -24.98 -13.01 10.37
C GLN A 142 -26.07 -12.72 11.41
N ASN A 143 -27.10 -13.57 11.45
CA ASN A 143 -28.25 -13.41 12.35
C ASN A 143 -27.95 -13.69 13.83
N ASN A 144 -26.78 -14.26 14.16
CA ASN A 144 -26.40 -14.66 15.51
C ASN A 144 -24.92 -14.33 15.84
N TYR A 145 -24.38 -13.25 15.26
CA TYR A 145 -23.06 -12.79 15.66
C TYR A 145 -23.02 -12.54 17.18
N SER A 146 -22.02 -13.10 17.84
CA SER A 146 -21.77 -12.88 19.25
C SER A 146 -20.26 -12.72 19.44
N PRO A 147 -19.81 -11.63 20.12
CA PRO A 147 -18.41 -11.48 20.46
C PRO A 147 -17.88 -12.74 21.17
N GLY A 148 -16.78 -13.27 20.66
CA GLY A 148 -16.15 -14.46 21.19
C GLY A 148 -15.17 -14.15 22.33
N THR A 149 -14.63 -15.20 22.95
CA THR A 149 -13.40 -15.05 23.74
C THR A 149 -12.25 -14.74 22.77
N ILE A 150 -11.53 -13.66 23.03
CA ILE A 150 -10.40 -13.25 22.22
C ILE A 150 -9.21 -14.16 22.51
N ASP A 151 -8.81 -14.98 21.54
CA ASP A 151 -7.54 -15.73 21.58
C ASP A 151 -6.36 -14.73 21.64
N PRO A 152 -5.46 -14.81 22.63
CA PRO A 152 -4.32 -13.88 22.75
C PRO A 152 -3.35 -13.88 21.56
N ASN A 153 -3.13 -15.02 20.92
CA ASN A 153 -2.28 -15.13 19.73
C ASN A 153 -2.96 -14.48 18.52
N TYR A 154 -4.27 -14.68 18.36
CA TYR A 154 -5.06 -13.97 17.36
C TYR A 154 -4.96 -12.47 17.60
N LYS A 155 -5.25 -12.01 18.82
CA LYS A 155 -5.20 -10.59 19.21
C LYS A 155 -3.87 -9.94 18.90
N SER A 156 -2.77 -10.59 19.28
CA SER A 156 -1.43 -10.06 19.01
C SER A 156 -1.14 -9.91 17.51
N ARG A 157 -1.59 -10.87 16.68
CA ARG A 157 -1.39 -10.81 15.22
C ARG A 157 -2.25 -9.74 14.57
N ILE A 158 -3.53 -9.67 14.95
CA ILE A 158 -4.44 -8.68 14.37
C ILE A 158 -4.06 -7.26 14.79
N ASP A 159 -3.68 -7.05 16.05
CA ASP A 159 -3.18 -5.74 16.52
C ASP A 159 -1.95 -5.30 15.72
N LYS A 160 -1.03 -6.22 15.43
CA LYS A 160 0.15 -5.91 14.61
C LYS A 160 -0.25 -5.50 13.19
N VAL A 161 -1.09 -6.27 12.52
CA VAL A 161 -1.51 -5.97 11.14
C VAL A 161 -2.30 -4.67 11.07
N VAL A 162 -3.19 -4.41 12.03
CA VAL A 162 -3.93 -3.14 12.12
C VAL A 162 -2.98 -1.96 12.37
N ALA A 163 -1.99 -2.11 13.25
CA ALA A 163 -0.99 -1.07 13.48
C ALA A 163 -0.16 -0.79 12.22
N ASP A 164 0.29 -1.82 11.51
CA ASP A 164 1.04 -1.67 10.27
C ASP A 164 0.18 -1.02 9.17
N MET A 165 -1.06 -1.46 9.03
CA MET A 165 -2.04 -0.94 8.06
C MET A 165 -2.37 0.54 8.30
N THR A 166 -2.53 0.95 9.56
CA THR A 166 -3.04 2.28 9.92
C THR A 166 -1.99 3.29 10.40
N GLY A 167 -0.75 2.84 10.59
CA GLY A 167 0.36 3.64 11.10
C GLY A 167 1.52 3.81 10.11
N ASN A 168 1.72 2.86 9.18
CA ASN A 168 2.88 2.86 8.28
C ASN A 168 2.52 3.15 6.82
N MET A 169 1.25 3.46 6.53
CA MET A 169 0.75 3.64 5.17
C MET A 169 0.46 5.12 4.85
N ASP A 170 1.54 5.90 4.74
CA ASP A 170 1.46 7.29 4.29
C ASP A 170 1.60 7.38 2.77
N VAL A 171 0.86 8.30 2.14
CA VAL A 171 1.05 8.63 0.73
C VAL A 171 2.34 9.44 0.58
N ARG A 172 3.43 8.75 0.23
CA ARG A 172 4.72 9.38 -0.04
C ARG A 172 4.75 9.85 -1.49
N VAL A 173 4.63 11.17 -1.69
CA VAL A 173 4.78 11.83 -3.00
C VAL A 173 6.09 11.39 -3.63
N GLN A 174 5.99 10.85 -4.85
CA GLN A 174 7.13 10.52 -5.71
C GLN A 174 7.31 11.60 -6.77
N ASP A 175 8.18 11.34 -7.73
CA ASP A 175 8.49 12.19 -8.87
C ASP A 175 7.29 12.48 -9.78
N ASN A 176 6.33 11.56 -9.88
CA ASN A 176 5.12 11.71 -10.70
C ASN A 176 3.89 10.98 -10.09
N PRO A 177 2.67 11.19 -10.62
CA PRO A 177 1.44 10.56 -10.15
C PRO A 177 1.47 9.03 -10.23
N GLU A 178 2.03 8.46 -11.30
CA GLU A 178 2.15 7.01 -11.48
C GLU A 178 2.99 6.37 -10.37
N ASN A 179 4.19 6.88 -10.13
CA ASN A 179 5.09 6.36 -9.11
C ASN A 179 4.52 6.54 -7.71
N THR A 180 3.84 7.66 -7.45
CA THR A 180 3.12 7.90 -6.19
C THR A 180 2.02 6.85 -5.99
N TYR A 181 1.18 6.62 -7.00
CA TYR A 181 0.12 5.62 -6.96
C TYR A 181 0.66 4.21 -6.74
N ILE A 182 1.60 3.78 -7.59
CA ILE A 182 2.18 2.43 -7.55
C ILE A 182 2.85 2.20 -6.20
N ASN A 183 3.53 3.20 -5.63
CA ASN A 183 4.19 3.06 -4.33
C ASN A 183 3.17 2.84 -3.22
N THR A 184 2.17 3.70 -3.13
CA THR A 184 1.12 3.60 -2.11
C THR A 184 0.32 2.31 -2.26
N MET A 185 -0.13 1.97 -3.47
CA MET A 185 -0.95 0.78 -3.70
C MET A 185 -0.20 -0.53 -3.48
N THR A 186 1.12 -0.56 -3.68
CA THR A 186 1.93 -1.74 -3.34
C THR A 186 1.85 -2.03 -1.84
N SER A 187 2.07 -1.02 -1.00
CA SER A 187 1.96 -1.16 0.46
C SER A 187 0.53 -1.46 0.89
N HIS A 188 -0.46 -0.84 0.26
CA HIS A 188 -1.87 -1.09 0.50
C HIS A 188 -2.25 -2.55 0.24
N HIS A 189 -1.92 -3.07 -0.94
CA HIS A 189 -2.15 -4.47 -1.30
C HIS A 189 -1.45 -5.44 -0.34
N GLN A 190 -0.23 -5.12 0.10
CA GLN A 190 0.50 -5.97 1.04
C GLN A 190 -0.24 -6.11 2.38
N SER A 191 -0.81 -5.02 2.91
CA SER A 191 -1.60 -5.08 4.14
C SER A 191 -2.90 -5.88 4.00
N ALA A 192 -3.56 -5.84 2.83
CA ALA A 192 -4.71 -6.69 2.55
C ALA A 192 -4.33 -8.17 2.55
N ILE A 193 -3.20 -8.51 1.94
CA ILE A 193 -2.66 -9.89 1.92
C ILE A 193 -2.35 -10.37 3.34
N ASP A 194 -1.72 -9.53 4.16
CA ASP A 194 -1.35 -9.91 5.53
C ASP A 194 -2.59 -10.11 6.42
N MET A 195 -3.62 -9.27 6.25
CA MET A 195 -4.91 -9.44 6.90
C MET A 195 -5.63 -10.73 6.43
N ALA A 196 -5.65 -10.98 5.12
CA ALA A 196 -6.26 -12.18 4.56
C ALA A 196 -5.54 -13.47 5.00
N LYS A 197 -4.23 -13.44 5.25
CA LYS A 197 -3.50 -14.57 5.83
C LYS A 197 -3.90 -14.85 7.28
N ILE A 198 -4.22 -13.82 8.07
CA ILE A 198 -4.79 -14.02 9.41
C ILE A 198 -6.14 -14.74 9.29
N GLU A 199 -6.99 -14.32 8.35
CA GLU A 199 -8.26 -14.98 8.10
C GLU A 199 -8.10 -16.44 7.64
N GLN A 200 -7.11 -16.75 6.79
CA GLN A 200 -6.78 -18.14 6.46
C GLN A 200 -6.43 -19.00 7.68
N GLN A 201 -5.75 -18.41 8.66
CA GLN A 201 -5.26 -19.09 9.84
C GLN A 201 -6.34 -19.27 10.92
N TYR A 202 -7.16 -18.24 11.14
CA TYR A 202 -8.10 -18.17 12.27
C TYR A 202 -9.56 -18.30 11.87
N GLY A 203 -9.90 -17.96 10.62
CA GLY A 203 -11.25 -18.02 10.06
C GLY A 203 -11.86 -19.41 10.12
N LYS A 204 -13.15 -19.46 10.43
CA LYS A 204 -13.94 -20.69 10.63
C LYS A 204 -14.90 -20.93 9.48
N ILE A 205 -15.29 -19.89 8.76
CA ILE A 205 -16.28 -19.99 7.69
C ILE A 205 -15.57 -20.16 6.35
N ASN A 206 -15.79 -21.31 5.70
CA ASN A 206 -15.17 -21.62 4.41
C ASN A 206 -15.42 -20.54 3.34
N ALA A 207 -16.58 -19.89 3.35
CA ALA A 207 -16.86 -18.78 2.43
C ALA A 207 -15.89 -17.60 2.63
N MET A 208 -15.60 -17.23 3.89
CA MET A 208 -14.67 -16.14 4.23
C MET A 208 -13.22 -16.53 3.95
N LYS A 209 -12.86 -17.81 4.18
CA LYS A 209 -11.58 -18.35 3.73
C LYS A 209 -11.45 -18.35 2.20
N ASN A 210 -12.50 -18.65 1.46
CA ASN A 210 -12.44 -18.61 0.00
C ASN A 210 -12.25 -17.16 -0.50
N LEU A 211 -12.99 -16.22 0.08
CA LEU A 211 -12.84 -14.80 -0.20
C LEU A 211 -11.42 -14.30 0.14
N SER A 212 -10.88 -14.64 1.32
CA SER A 212 -9.54 -14.21 1.69
C SER A 212 -8.45 -14.83 0.80
N ASN A 213 -8.62 -16.07 0.33
CA ASN A 213 -7.73 -16.67 -0.66
C ASN A 213 -7.80 -15.97 -2.03
N LYS A 214 -9.00 -15.56 -2.47
CA LYS A 214 -9.20 -14.75 -3.67
C LYS A 214 -8.45 -13.42 -3.54
N ILE A 215 -8.67 -12.70 -2.44
CA ILE A 215 -7.97 -11.44 -2.13
C ILE A 215 -6.45 -11.64 -2.15
N ILE A 216 -5.90 -12.68 -1.50
CA ILE A 216 -4.46 -12.95 -1.53
C ILE A 216 -3.96 -13.06 -2.98
N THR A 217 -4.63 -13.88 -3.79
CA THR A 217 -4.23 -14.14 -5.17
C THR A 217 -4.28 -12.88 -6.03
N GLU A 218 -5.38 -12.13 -5.95
CA GLU A 218 -5.60 -10.94 -6.76
C GLU A 218 -4.67 -9.79 -6.36
N GLN A 219 -4.48 -9.57 -5.06
CA GLN A 219 -3.60 -8.50 -4.55
C GLN A 219 -2.12 -8.81 -4.82
N GLN A 220 -1.70 -10.09 -4.79
CA GLN A 220 -0.35 -10.51 -5.19
C GLN A 220 -0.09 -10.25 -6.68
N ASP A 221 -1.05 -10.60 -7.54
CA ASP A 221 -0.98 -10.30 -8.97
C ASP A 221 -0.96 -8.78 -9.23
N GLY A 222 -1.76 -8.02 -8.49
CA GLY A 222 -1.75 -6.55 -8.50
C GLY A 222 -0.38 -5.96 -8.16
N ILE A 223 0.24 -6.39 -7.05
CA ILE A 223 1.60 -5.96 -6.66
C ILE A 223 2.60 -6.27 -7.77
N LYS A 224 2.56 -7.47 -8.35
CA LYS A 224 3.48 -7.85 -9.43
C LYS A 224 3.31 -6.93 -10.64
N LYS A 225 2.08 -6.65 -11.06
CA LYS A 225 1.80 -5.76 -12.19
C LYS A 225 2.26 -4.33 -11.93
N LEU A 226 2.02 -3.80 -10.73
CA LEU A 226 2.50 -2.49 -10.29
C LEU A 226 4.03 -2.40 -10.40
N GLN A 227 4.74 -3.42 -9.93
CA GLN A 227 6.21 -3.50 -10.01
C GLN A 227 6.70 -3.58 -11.46
N ASP A 228 6.09 -4.43 -12.29
CA ASP A 228 6.42 -4.57 -13.70
C ASP A 228 6.22 -3.23 -14.45
N MET A 229 5.12 -2.52 -14.17
CA MET A 229 4.86 -1.18 -14.75
C MET A 229 5.90 -0.15 -14.32
N ARG A 230 6.28 -0.11 -13.04
CA ARG A 230 7.32 0.79 -12.55
C ARG A 230 8.65 0.56 -13.28
N THR A 231 9.07 -0.69 -13.39
CA THR A 231 10.30 -1.04 -14.12
C THR A 231 10.21 -0.67 -15.60
N GLY A 232 9.05 -0.91 -16.23
CA GLY A 232 8.81 -0.53 -17.63
C GLY A 232 8.85 0.98 -17.88
N MET A 233 8.45 1.80 -16.90
CA MET A 233 8.56 3.27 -16.99
C MET A 233 9.99 3.76 -16.77
N MET A 234 10.77 3.13 -15.89
CA MET A 234 12.17 3.51 -15.62
C MET A 234 13.15 3.21 -16.76
N ASN A 235 12.79 2.29 -17.66
CA ASN A 235 13.65 1.85 -18.76
C ASN A 235 13.39 2.57 -20.10
N LYS A 236 12.56 3.62 -20.10
CA LYS A 236 12.25 4.46 -21.27
C LYS A 236 12.87 5.84 -21.11
#